data_AF-C9SMV9-F1
#
_entry.id   AF-C9SMV9-F1
#
_cell.length_a   1.000
_cell.length_b   1.000
_cell.length_c   1.000
_cell.angle_alpha   90.00
_cell.angle_beta   90.00
_cell.angle_gamma   90.00
#
_symmetry.space_group_name_H-M   'P 1'
#
loop_
_entity.id
_entity.type
_entity.pdbx_description
1 polymer ?
#
loop_
_entity_poly.entity_id
_entity_poly.type
_entity_poly.pdbx_seq_one_letter_code
_entity_poly.pdbx_strand_id
1 'polypeptide(L)'
;MFSKEEIPSKPLADRVDESEEDAESLQSLPSERSWTKRIIQYMTALAVLIFTSLVSMRVGAYLATRPSRLDASCAAHTTQWSPVLRDIDVTYSTKHFNGSFLKENIYRQKGSPEVDAAWEALGVDYRAGVISIEDGLASGLDMSFVQRNPKYGAGFFVNVEGMHHLHCLNLVRKSLFFNYDYYKALGEHAFENNDKILSHHVTHCLDMIRQVLMCNVDTGVLGQVWANQDEPAAFPDFNTRHQCKNYEDVQEWANKLQAPPAETVPEDYLEPPRHGDVIPGTP
;
A
#
# COMPACT_ATOMS: atom_id res chain seq x y z
N MET A 1 48.01 -109.09 -25.85
CA MET A 1 49.28 -109.38 -26.57
C MET A 1 50.15 -108.13 -26.43
N PHE A 2 51.39 -108.32 -26.01
CA PHE A 2 52.36 -107.29 -25.57
C PHE A 2 52.96 -106.45 -26.72
N SER A 3 53.64 -105.36 -26.29
CA SER A 3 54.75 -104.59 -26.91
C SER A 3 54.39 -103.32 -27.71
N LYS A 4 54.86 -102.13 -27.29
CA LYS A 4 56.22 -101.48 -27.41
C LYS A 4 56.47 -100.99 -28.84
N GLU A 5 57.02 -99.80 -29.16
CA GLU A 5 58.10 -98.92 -28.67
C GLU A 5 57.85 -97.50 -29.27
N GLU A 6 58.06 -96.39 -28.57
CA GLU A 6 59.29 -95.56 -28.39
C GLU A 6 59.60 -94.52 -29.49
N ILE A 7 60.07 -93.35 -29.02
CA ILE A 7 60.04 -91.98 -29.61
C ILE A 7 61.27 -91.70 -30.50
N PRO A 8 61.20 -90.72 -31.43
CA PRO A 8 62.34 -89.82 -31.58
C PRO A 8 62.01 -88.32 -31.66
N SER A 9 62.89 -87.56 -31.01
CA SER A 9 63.02 -86.10 -30.87
C SER A 9 63.35 -85.33 -32.16
N LYS A 10 62.93 -84.05 -32.25
CA LYS A 10 63.62 -82.95 -32.97
C LYS A 10 62.99 -81.57 -32.62
N PRO A 11 63.63 -80.41 -32.92
CA PRO A 11 64.42 -79.63 -31.96
C PRO A 11 63.90 -78.20 -31.67
N LEU A 12 64.55 -77.55 -30.69
CA LEU A 12 64.41 -76.15 -30.27
C LEU A 12 64.73 -75.15 -31.39
N ALA A 13 63.74 -74.53 -32.05
CA ALA A 13 63.94 -73.26 -32.79
C ALA A 13 62.62 -72.58 -33.25
N ASP A 14 61.56 -72.54 -32.44
CA ASP A 14 60.33 -71.77 -32.78
C ASP A 14 59.67 -71.20 -31.51
N ARG A 15 60.40 -70.38 -30.75
CA ARG A 15 59.85 -69.76 -29.52
C ARG A 15 60.27 -68.32 -29.34
N VAL A 16 60.25 -67.55 -30.43
CA VAL A 16 60.50 -66.11 -30.42
C VAL A 16 59.48 -65.46 -31.35
N ASP A 17 58.20 -65.42 -30.97
CA ASP A 17 57.27 -64.39 -31.51
C ASP A 17 55.92 -64.22 -30.77
N GLU A 18 55.78 -64.61 -29.50
CA GLU A 18 54.49 -64.46 -28.77
C GLU A 18 54.58 -63.60 -27.51
N SER A 19 55.72 -62.96 -27.22
CA SER A 19 55.88 -62.17 -25.98
C SER A 19 55.80 -60.65 -26.16
N GLU A 20 55.76 -60.12 -27.39
CA GLU A 20 55.76 -58.67 -27.62
C GLU A 20 54.36 -58.08 -27.89
N GLU A 21 53.39 -58.85 -28.41
CA GLU A 21 52.02 -58.33 -28.63
C GLU A 21 51.20 -58.16 -27.32
N ASP A 22 51.50 -58.95 -26.27
CA ASP A 22 50.80 -58.83 -24.99
C ASP A 22 51.28 -57.66 -24.12
N ALA A 23 52.43 -57.06 -24.45
CA ALA A 23 53.02 -55.97 -23.67
C ALA A 23 52.51 -54.57 -24.08
N GLU A 24 52.12 -54.38 -25.35
CA GLU A 24 51.55 -53.11 -25.83
C GLU A 24 50.06 -52.92 -25.47
N SER A 25 49.32 -54.01 -25.23
CA SER A 25 47.91 -53.97 -24.83
C SER A 25 47.69 -53.46 -23.39
N LEU A 26 48.70 -53.60 -22.51
CA LEU A 26 48.58 -53.25 -21.08
C LEU A 26 48.97 -51.81 -20.72
N GLN A 27 49.43 -50.99 -21.69
CA GLN A 27 49.89 -49.62 -21.46
C GLN A 27 48.85 -48.52 -21.73
N SER A 28 47.57 -48.79 -21.51
CA SER A 28 46.57 -47.71 -21.43
C SER A 28 45.55 -47.88 -20.32
N LEU A 29 45.98 -48.35 -19.13
CA LEU A 29 45.21 -48.06 -17.92
C LEU A 29 45.17 -46.53 -17.73
N PRO A 30 43.99 -45.89 -17.69
CA PRO A 30 43.92 -44.46 -17.49
C PRO A 30 44.61 -44.14 -16.17
N SER A 31 45.69 -43.33 -16.22
CA SER A 31 46.53 -43.10 -15.04
C SER A 31 45.66 -42.77 -13.82
N GLU A 32 45.96 -43.35 -12.66
CA GLU A 32 45.22 -43.06 -11.41
C GLU A 32 45.10 -41.56 -11.11
N ARG A 33 46.04 -40.77 -11.66
CA ARG A 33 46.08 -39.30 -11.63
C ARG A 33 44.93 -38.62 -12.39
N SER A 34 44.36 -39.28 -13.41
CA SER A 34 43.16 -38.84 -14.15
C SER A 34 41.89 -39.10 -13.33
N TRP A 35 41.83 -40.24 -12.65
CA TRP A 35 40.67 -40.67 -11.87
C TRP A 35 40.50 -39.82 -10.59
N THR A 36 41.59 -39.56 -9.87
CA THR A 36 41.63 -38.64 -8.73
C THR A 36 41.25 -37.21 -9.09
N LYS A 37 41.68 -36.70 -10.26
CA LYS A 37 41.26 -35.37 -10.75
C LYS A 37 39.75 -35.29 -11.01
N ARG A 38 39.16 -36.33 -11.61
CA ARG A 38 37.70 -36.39 -11.82
C ARG A 38 36.93 -36.45 -10.50
N ILE A 39 37.41 -37.23 -9.53
CA ILE A 39 36.80 -37.29 -8.19
C ILE A 39 36.85 -35.92 -7.50
N ILE A 40 38.00 -35.24 -7.53
CA ILE A 40 38.14 -33.89 -6.97
C ILE A 40 37.19 -32.93 -7.68
N GLN A 41 37.09 -32.97 -9.01
CA GLN A 41 36.14 -32.16 -9.78
C GLN A 41 34.68 -32.42 -9.36
N TYR A 42 34.24 -33.67 -9.26
CA TYR A 42 32.89 -34.00 -8.81
C TYR A 42 32.63 -33.56 -7.36
N MET A 43 33.60 -33.75 -6.46
CA MET A 43 33.50 -33.30 -5.06
C MET A 43 33.42 -31.78 -4.96
N THR A 44 34.22 -31.05 -5.75
CA THR A 44 34.14 -29.59 -5.81
C THR A 44 32.81 -29.11 -6.39
N ALA A 45 32.30 -29.74 -7.45
CA ALA A 45 31.00 -29.41 -8.03
C ALA A 45 29.85 -29.70 -7.05
N LEU A 46 29.90 -30.82 -6.34
CA LEU A 46 28.94 -31.18 -5.30
C LEU A 46 29.01 -30.19 -4.12
N ALA A 47 30.21 -29.81 -3.67
CA ALA A 47 30.39 -28.82 -2.61
C ALA A 47 29.84 -27.44 -3.02
N VAL A 48 30.06 -27.01 -4.27
CA VAL A 48 29.49 -25.78 -4.81
C VAL A 48 27.95 -25.87 -4.85
N LEU A 49 27.38 -26.97 -5.33
CA LEU A 49 25.93 -27.19 -5.36
C LEU A 49 25.31 -27.17 -3.95
N ILE A 50 25.93 -27.83 -2.98
CA ILE A 50 25.47 -27.83 -1.59
C ILE A 50 25.57 -26.41 -1.03
N PHE A 51 26.68 -25.71 -1.26
CA PHE A 51 26.86 -24.35 -0.79
C PHE A 51 25.82 -23.38 -1.38
N THR A 52 25.59 -23.41 -2.69
CA THR A 52 24.58 -22.55 -3.33
C THR A 52 23.17 -22.90 -2.88
N SER A 53 22.88 -24.19 -2.65
CA SER A 53 21.58 -24.62 -2.10
C SER A 53 21.37 -24.12 -0.67
N LEU A 54 22.40 -24.21 0.19
CA LEU A 54 22.35 -23.71 1.55
C LEU A 54 22.21 -22.18 1.60
N VAL A 55 22.94 -21.45 0.76
CA VAL A 55 22.79 -19.99 0.62
C VAL A 55 21.39 -19.63 0.14
N SER A 56 20.88 -20.31 -0.88
CA SER A 56 19.54 -20.08 -1.42
C SER A 56 18.45 -20.36 -0.38
N MET A 57 18.60 -21.45 0.39
CA MET A 57 17.69 -21.78 1.50
C MET A 57 17.74 -20.72 2.60
N ARG A 58 18.93 -20.21 2.96
CA ARG A 58 19.08 -19.14 3.96
C ARG A 58 18.47 -17.83 3.49
N VAL A 59 18.70 -17.44 2.23
CA VAL A 59 18.10 -16.23 1.63
C VAL A 59 16.58 -16.39 1.53
N GLY A 60 16.09 -17.54 1.06
CA GLY A 60 14.66 -17.83 0.98
C GLY A 60 13.97 -17.79 2.35
N ALA A 61 14.57 -18.41 3.37
CA ALA A 61 14.08 -18.34 4.74
C ALA A 61 14.10 -16.92 5.31
N TYR A 62 15.17 -16.15 5.06
CA TYR A 62 15.27 -14.75 5.48
C TYR A 62 14.18 -13.87 4.82
N LEU A 63 13.93 -14.05 3.52
CA LEU A 63 12.89 -13.31 2.80
C LEU A 63 11.48 -13.74 3.23
N ALA A 64 11.25 -15.02 3.50
CA ALA A 64 9.96 -15.55 3.93
C ALA A 64 9.61 -15.17 5.38
N THR A 65 10.62 -15.00 6.25
CA THR A 65 10.44 -14.60 7.66
C THR A 65 10.44 -13.10 7.86
N ARG A 66 10.85 -12.31 6.86
CA ARG A 66 10.79 -10.85 6.93
C ARG A 66 9.32 -10.44 6.89
N PRO A 67 8.79 -9.74 7.91
CA PRO A 67 7.44 -9.21 7.84
C PRO A 67 7.35 -8.32 6.60
N SER A 68 6.39 -8.63 5.71
CA SER A 68 6.21 -7.86 4.50
C SER A 68 5.80 -6.44 4.89
N ARG A 69 6.70 -5.46 4.70
CA ARG A 69 6.36 -4.03 4.76
C ARG A 69 5.58 -3.60 3.52
N LEU A 70 4.74 -4.49 2.99
CA LEU A 70 4.00 -4.26 1.76
C LEU A 70 3.05 -3.08 1.98
N ASP A 71 2.32 -3.07 3.09
CA ASP A 71 1.40 -1.99 3.44
C ASP A 71 2.12 -0.64 3.54
N ALA A 72 3.19 -0.54 4.32
CA ALA A 72 3.99 0.68 4.41
C ALA A 72 4.58 1.12 3.06
N SER A 73 5.02 0.18 2.23
CA SER A 73 5.55 0.48 0.90
C SER A 73 4.45 0.95 -0.04
N CYS A 74 3.28 0.30 -0.03
CA CYS A 74 2.11 0.69 -0.80
C CYS A 74 1.61 2.08 -0.37
N ALA A 75 1.55 2.35 0.93
CA ALA A 75 1.18 3.65 1.47
C ALA A 75 2.14 4.73 0.96
N ALA A 76 3.44 4.54 1.15
CA ALA A 76 4.46 5.48 0.68
C ALA A 76 4.49 5.67 -0.84
N HIS A 77 4.06 4.67 -1.62
CA HIS A 77 4.09 4.75 -3.08
C HIS A 77 2.80 5.32 -3.70
N THR A 78 1.69 5.32 -2.96
CA THR A 78 0.36 5.73 -3.45
C THR A 78 -0.10 7.07 -2.91
N THR A 79 0.65 7.70 -2.01
CA THR A 79 0.32 9.01 -1.46
C THR A 79 1.49 9.97 -1.44
N GLN A 80 1.21 11.26 -1.43
CA GLN A 80 2.20 12.27 -1.04
C GLN A 80 2.68 12.03 0.38
N TRP A 81 3.92 12.46 0.65
CA TRP A 81 4.49 12.33 1.97
C TRP A 81 3.72 13.20 2.97
N SER A 82 3.51 12.68 4.17
CA SER A 82 3.00 13.43 5.32
C SER A 82 3.47 12.76 6.62
N PRO A 83 3.44 13.47 7.75
CA PRO A 83 3.77 12.90 9.06
C PRO A 83 2.96 11.67 9.43
N VAL A 84 1.73 11.54 8.91
CA VAL A 84 0.88 10.35 9.10
C VAL A 84 1.63 9.08 8.71
N LEU A 85 2.34 9.07 7.59
CA LEU A 85 3.09 7.89 7.12
C LEU A 85 4.25 7.49 8.05
N ARG A 86 4.73 8.41 8.90
CA ARG A 86 5.76 8.16 9.90
C ARG A 86 5.16 7.75 11.24
N ASP A 87 4.07 8.42 11.63
CA ASP A 87 3.55 8.38 13.00
C ASP A 87 2.56 7.23 13.23
N ILE A 88 1.93 6.72 12.16
CA ILE A 88 1.04 5.55 12.23
C ILE A 88 1.52 4.43 11.30
N ASP A 89 1.23 3.19 11.68
CA ASP A 89 1.41 2.03 10.80
C ASP A 89 0.21 1.95 9.85
N VAL A 90 0.35 2.49 8.64
CA VAL A 90 -0.71 2.40 7.62
C VAL A 90 -0.82 0.96 7.16
N THR A 91 -1.97 0.35 7.44
CA THR A 91 -2.29 -1.04 7.09
C THR A 91 -3.48 -1.08 6.16
N TYR A 92 -3.59 -2.16 5.38
CA TYR A 92 -4.69 -2.35 4.46
C TYR A 92 -5.48 -3.62 4.81
N SER A 93 -6.80 -3.50 4.82
CA SER A 93 -7.69 -4.64 5.07
C SER A 93 -8.85 -4.69 4.08
N THR A 94 -9.34 -5.89 3.78
CA THR A 94 -10.52 -6.05 2.95
C THR A 94 -11.77 -5.67 3.75
N LYS A 95 -12.57 -4.74 3.22
CA LYS A 95 -13.87 -4.34 3.75
C LYS A 95 -14.96 -4.73 2.75
N HIS A 96 -16.09 -5.21 3.25
CA HIS A 96 -17.28 -5.47 2.46
C HIS A 96 -18.21 -4.27 2.58
N PHE A 97 -18.50 -3.63 1.47
CA PHE A 97 -19.41 -2.49 1.47
C PHE A 97 -20.85 -2.99 1.60
N ASN A 98 -21.61 -2.33 2.47
CA ASN A 98 -23.06 -2.51 2.51
C ASN A 98 -23.69 -1.61 1.44
N GLY A 99 -23.85 -2.17 0.25
CA GLY A 99 -24.43 -1.52 -0.92
C GLY A 99 -25.94 -1.71 -1.06
N SER A 100 -26.64 -2.08 0.02
CA SER A 100 -28.08 -2.35 -0.02
C SER A 100 -28.86 -1.15 -0.57
N PHE A 101 -29.48 -1.27 -1.74
CA PHE A 101 -30.06 -0.10 -2.42
C PHE A 101 -31.26 0.49 -1.67
N LEU A 102 -32.26 -0.31 -1.31
CA LEU A 102 -33.48 0.18 -0.64
C LEU A 102 -33.37 0.29 0.88
N LYS A 103 -32.40 -0.39 1.49
CA LYS A 103 -32.22 -0.38 2.94
C LYS A 103 -31.21 0.69 3.33
N GLU A 104 -31.70 1.76 3.94
CA GLU A 104 -30.86 2.85 4.42
C GLU A 104 -30.12 2.49 5.70
N ASN A 105 -28.93 3.07 5.86
CA ASN A 105 -28.20 3.14 7.13
C ASN A 105 -28.27 4.58 7.66
N ILE A 106 -27.70 4.84 8.84
CA ILE A 106 -27.76 6.17 9.47
C ILE A 106 -27.22 7.29 8.56
N TYR A 107 -26.17 7.03 7.78
CA TYR A 107 -25.54 8.02 6.91
C TYR A 107 -26.37 8.43 5.69
N ARG A 108 -27.43 7.66 5.36
CA ARG A 108 -28.30 7.87 4.19
C ARG A 108 -29.65 8.50 4.53
N GLN A 109 -29.98 8.60 5.82
CA GLN A 109 -31.25 9.14 6.26
C GLN A 109 -31.32 10.67 6.02
N LYS A 110 -32.54 11.20 6.05
CA LYS A 110 -32.80 12.65 6.03
C LYS A 110 -32.10 13.32 7.22
N GLY A 111 -31.67 14.57 7.05
CA GLY A 111 -31.00 15.33 8.10
C GLY A 111 -31.76 15.34 9.43
N SER A 112 -31.03 15.01 10.50
CA SER A 112 -31.49 15.02 11.90
C SER A 112 -30.26 15.07 12.82
N PRO A 113 -30.42 15.40 14.12
CA PRO A 113 -29.32 15.42 15.07
C PRO A 113 -28.58 14.08 15.17
N GLU A 114 -29.29 12.95 15.08
CA GLU A 114 -28.69 11.61 15.13
C GLU A 114 -27.85 11.32 13.88
N VAL A 115 -28.30 11.79 12.72
CA VAL A 115 -27.52 11.68 11.47
C VAL A 115 -26.29 12.56 11.55
N ASP A 116 -26.41 13.79 12.03
CA ASP A 116 -25.28 14.70 12.18
C ASP A 116 -24.25 14.16 13.16
N ALA A 117 -24.67 13.64 14.32
CA ALA A 117 -23.76 12.99 15.26
C ALA A 117 -23.02 11.79 14.64
N ALA A 118 -23.68 11.01 13.78
CA ALA A 118 -23.02 9.91 13.07
C ALA A 118 -21.95 10.42 12.08
N TRP A 119 -22.23 11.50 11.35
CA TRP A 119 -21.26 12.12 10.45
C TRP A 119 -20.11 12.81 11.21
N GLU A 120 -20.40 13.51 12.29
CA GLU A 120 -19.42 14.11 13.21
C GLU A 120 -18.46 13.08 13.80
N ALA A 121 -18.97 11.89 14.13
CA ALA A 121 -18.16 10.77 14.58
C ALA A 121 -17.17 10.25 13.51
N LEU A 122 -17.30 10.67 12.24
CA LEU A 122 -16.32 10.46 11.18
C LEU A 122 -15.26 11.58 11.12
N GLY A 123 -15.26 12.55 12.02
CA GLY A 123 -14.25 13.63 12.01
C GLY A 123 -14.43 14.66 10.90
N VAL A 124 -15.65 14.79 10.38
CA VAL A 124 -16.01 15.78 9.33
C VAL A 124 -15.86 17.23 9.79
N ASP A 125 -15.78 17.47 11.11
CA ASP A 125 -15.65 18.80 11.72
C ASP A 125 -14.34 18.96 12.50
N TYR A 126 -13.31 18.15 12.18
CA TYR A 126 -11.98 18.33 12.76
C TYR A 126 -11.34 19.65 12.30
N ARG A 127 -10.80 20.39 13.27
CA ARG A 127 -10.03 21.63 13.04
C ARG A 127 -8.69 21.33 12.40
N ALA A 128 -8.06 22.36 11.84
CA ALA A 128 -6.66 22.28 11.46
C ALA A 128 -5.80 21.95 12.68
N GLY A 129 -4.83 21.07 12.49
CA GLY A 129 -3.76 20.81 13.44
C GLY A 129 -2.49 21.59 13.11
N VAL A 130 -1.45 21.44 13.92
CA VAL A 130 -0.14 22.07 13.65
C VAL A 130 0.94 21.00 13.50
N ILE A 131 1.62 21.01 12.36
CA ILE A 131 2.82 20.18 12.11
C ILE A 131 4.08 21.04 12.13
N SER A 132 5.24 20.42 12.30
CA SER A 132 6.52 21.12 12.30
C SER A 132 6.79 21.79 10.94
N ILE A 133 7.66 22.81 10.92
CA ILE A 133 8.08 23.46 9.67
C ILE A 133 8.75 22.44 8.73
N GLU A 134 9.60 21.56 9.26
CA GLU A 134 10.26 20.51 8.48
C GLU A 134 9.23 19.57 7.83
N ASP A 135 8.26 19.10 8.61
CA ASP A 135 7.19 18.24 8.11
C ASP A 135 6.33 18.96 7.07
N GLY A 136 6.00 20.24 7.26
CA GLY A 136 5.22 21.00 6.27
C GLY A 136 5.95 21.14 4.94
N LEU A 137 7.24 21.50 4.97
CA LEU A 137 8.07 21.60 3.77
C LEU A 137 8.22 20.25 3.06
N ALA A 138 8.42 19.16 3.82
CA ALA A 138 8.49 17.80 3.26
C ALA A 138 7.14 17.32 2.67
N SER A 139 6.03 17.89 3.14
CA SER A 139 4.67 17.64 2.61
C SER A 139 4.31 18.52 1.41
N GLY A 140 5.24 19.36 0.93
CA GLY A 140 5.05 20.22 -0.24
C GLY A 140 4.45 21.59 0.06
N LEU A 141 4.36 22.00 1.34
CA LEU A 141 4.05 23.38 1.71
C LEU A 141 5.27 24.27 1.51
N ASP A 142 5.04 25.57 1.41
CA ASP A 142 6.09 26.58 1.46
C ASP A 142 5.79 27.64 2.53
N MET A 143 6.74 28.56 2.75
CA MET A 143 6.64 29.54 3.83
C MET A 143 5.52 30.58 3.64
N SER A 144 4.85 30.65 2.49
CA SER A 144 3.68 31.51 2.27
C SER A 144 2.42 30.95 2.92
N PHE A 145 2.40 29.67 3.28
CA PHE A 145 1.30 29.03 3.98
C PHE A 145 1.22 29.52 5.43
N VAL A 146 -0.01 29.50 5.97
CA VAL A 146 -0.34 29.96 7.31
C VAL A 146 0.46 29.20 8.36
N GLN A 147 1.14 29.95 9.23
CA GLN A 147 2.00 29.43 10.27
C GLN A 147 1.55 29.88 11.65
N ARG A 148 1.86 29.05 12.65
CA ARG A 148 1.77 29.43 14.06
C ARG A 148 2.95 30.33 14.42
N ASN A 149 2.67 31.40 15.14
CA ASN A 149 3.68 32.32 15.64
C ASN A 149 4.78 31.55 16.41
N PRO A 150 6.08 31.79 16.13
CA PRO A 150 7.19 31.08 16.77
C PRO A 150 7.18 31.11 18.30
N LYS A 151 6.60 32.15 18.91
CA LYS A 151 6.40 32.25 20.36
C LYS A 151 5.64 31.07 20.96
N TYR A 152 4.79 30.40 20.17
CA TYR A 152 4.00 29.24 20.57
C TYR A 152 4.51 27.93 19.95
N GLY A 153 5.74 27.91 19.44
CA GLY A 153 6.41 26.73 18.93
C GLY A 153 6.15 26.45 17.45
N ALA A 154 6.32 27.47 16.58
CA ALA A 154 6.37 27.47 15.10
C ALA A 154 5.91 26.19 14.37
N GLY A 155 5.04 26.34 13.38
CA GLY A 155 4.60 25.20 12.57
C GLY A 155 3.53 25.60 11.56
N PHE A 156 3.20 24.70 10.64
CA PHE A 156 2.15 24.92 9.65
C PHE A 156 0.80 24.42 10.15
N PHE A 157 -0.25 25.20 9.89
CA PHE A 157 -1.61 24.72 10.06
C PHE A 157 -2.00 23.81 8.90
N VAL A 158 -2.47 22.60 9.22
CA VAL A 158 -2.85 21.61 8.21
C VAL A 158 -4.10 20.84 8.61
N ASN A 159 -4.90 20.47 7.62
CA ASN A 159 -5.92 19.45 7.76
C ASN A 159 -5.43 18.13 7.16
N VAL A 160 -5.87 17.01 7.73
CA VAL A 160 -5.70 15.72 7.06
C VAL A 160 -6.70 15.65 5.92
N GLU A 161 -6.20 15.55 4.67
CA GLU A 161 -7.05 15.62 3.48
C GLU A 161 -8.21 14.61 3.51
N GLY A 162 -7.99 13.39 4.01
CA GLY A 162 -9.06 12.40 4.13
C GLY A 162 -10.26 12.88 4.98
N MET A 163 -10.00 13.60 6.08
CA MET A 163 -11.06 14.19 6.91
C MET A 163 -11.72 15.37 6.18
N HIS A 164 -10.93 16.17 5.46
CA HIS A 164 -11.46 17.29 4.66
C HIS A 164 -12.32 16.81 3.48
N HIS A 165 -12.01 15.67 2.86
CA HIS A 165 -12.85 15.05 1.83
C HIS A 165 -14.19 14.59 2.41
N LEU A 166 -14.20 14.03 3.62
CA LEU A 166 -15.44 13.68 4.31
C LEU A 166 -16.24 14.93 4.73
N HIS A 167 -15.58 16.00 5.16
CA HIS A 167 -16.19 17.32 5.37
C HIS A 167 -16.91 17.81 4.11
N CYS A 168 -16.20 17.82 2.98
CA CYS A 168 -16.76 18.18 1.68
C CYS A 168 -17.99 17.33 1.32
N LEU A 169 -17.90 16.00 1.53
CA LEU A 169 -19.01 15.09 1.26
C LEU A 169 -20.21 15.36 2.17
N ASN A 170 -19.97 15.67 3.45
CA ASN A 170 -21.01 16.04 4.38
C ASN A 170 -21.71 17.34 3.97
N LEU A 171 -20.98 18.35 3.51
CA LEU A 171 -21.58 19.58 3.00
C LEU A 171 -22.47 19.33 1.77
N VAL A 172 -22.02 18.48 0.84
CA VAL A 172 -22.84 18.07 -0.32
C VAL A 172 -24.11 17.34 0.15
N ARG A 173 -24.00 16.40 1.10
CA ARG A 173 -25.15 15.71 1.71
C ARG A 173 -26.14 16.69 2.32
N LYS A 174 -25.67 17.64 3.15
CA LYS A 174 -26.50 18.66 3.79
C LYS A 174 -27.19 19.56 2.75
N SER A 175 -26.58 19.75 1.59
CA SER A 175 -27.09 20.59 0.50
C SER A 175 -28.01 19.89 -0.50
N LEU A 176 -28.26 18.58 -0.36
CA LEU A 176 -29.23 17.87 -1.19
C LEU A 176 -30.62 18.49 -1.02
N PHE A 177 -31.41 18.54 -2.10
CA PHE A 177 -32.70 19.25 -2.11
C PHE A 177 -33.65 18.83 -0.97
N PHE A 178 -33.60 17.57 -0.54
CA PHE A 178 -34.44 17.04 0.53
C PHE A 178 -33.89 17.31 1.95
N ASN A 179 -32.67 17.82 2.07
CA ASN A 179 -32.00 18.20 3.30
C ASN A 179 -31.83 19.72 3.45
N TYR A 180 -31.79 20.46 2.34
CA TYR A 180 -31.41 21.87 2.27
C TYR A 180 -32.20 22.76 3.24
N ASP A 181 -33.54 22.71 3.20
CA ASP A 181 -34.39 23.58 4.03
C ASP A 181 -34.15 23.38 5.53
N TYR A 182 -33.84 22.14 5.95
CA TYR A 182 -33.53 21.84 7.35
C TYR A 182 -32.24 22.52 7.80
N TYR A 183 -31.14 22.32 7.06
CA TYR A 183 -29.84 22.93 7.43
C TYR A 183 -29.81 24.44 7.22
N LYS A 184 -30.54 24.94 6.22
CA LYS A 184 -30.69 26.39 6.01
C LYS A 184 -31.44 27.04 7.18
N ALA A 185 -32.42 26.35 7.76
CA ALA A 185 -33.15 26.83 8.94
C ALA A 185 -32.30 26.78 10.23
N LEU A 186 -31.39 25.81 10.36
CA LEU A 186 -30.42 25.77 11.46
C LEU A 186 -29.42 26.94 11.37
N GLY A 187 -28.96 27.25 10.15
CA GLY A 187 -28.10 28.41 9.90
C GLY A 187 -26.74 28.31 10.59
N GLU A 188 -26.14 27.12 10.58
CA GLU A 188 -24.84 26.83 11.21
C GLU A 188 -23.76 26.59 10.14
N HIS A 189 -22.50 26.88 10.49
CA HIS A 189 -21.33 26.59 9.66
C HIS A 189 -21.45 27.21 8.25
N ALA A 190 -21.31 26.41 7.19
CA ALA A 190 -21.44 26.87 5.82
C ALA A 190 -22.80 27.54 5.52
N PHE A 191 -23.87 27.16 6.25
CA PHE A 191 -25.22 27.67 6.06
C PHE A 191 -25.46 29.04 6.72
N GLU A 192 -24.54 29.53 7.57
CA GLU A 192 -24.51 30.92 8.05
C GLU A 192 -24.32 31.92 6.89
N ASN A 193 -23.67 31.46 5.82
CA ASN A 193 -23.42 32.27 4.65
C ASN A 193 -24.69 32.50 3.82
N ASN A 194 -24.67 33.57 3.03
CA ASN A 194 -25.67 33.77 1.98
C ASN A 194 -25.58 32.68 0.90
N ASP A 195 -26.65 32.54 0.11
CA ASP A 195 -26.81 31.47 -0.87
C ASP A 195 -25.73 31.47 -1.95
N LYS A 196 -25.15 32.64 -2.27
CA LYS A 196 -24.07 32.74 -3.26
C LYS A 196 -22.78 32.10 -2.73
N ILE A 197 -22.36 32.45 -1.51
CA ILE A 197 -21.16 31.87 -0.90
C ILE A 197 -21.36 30.38 -0.63
N LEU A 198 -22.54 30.00 -0.10
CA LEU A 198 -22.88 28.60 0.11
C LEU A 198 -22.80 27.79 -1.20
N SER A 199 -23.35 28.32 -2.30
CA SER A 199 -23.27 27.66 -3.61
C SER A 199 -21.82 27.49 -4.10
N HIS A 200 -20.96 28.50 -3.94
CA HIS A 200 -19.54 28.38 -4.25
C HIS A 200 -18.85 27.32 -3.41
N HIS A 201 -19.14 27.25 -2.11
CA HIS A 201 -18.56 26.24 -1.23
C HIS A 201 -19.01 24.82 -1.61
N VAL A 202 -20.32 24.61 -1.82
CA VAL A 202 -20.87 23.31 -2.22
C VAL A 202 -20.29 22.82 -3.55
N THR A 203 -20.18 23.71 -4.54
CA THR A 203 -19.63 23.36 -5.86
C THR A 203 -18.12 23.10 -5.81
N HIS A 204 -17.37 23.85 -4.98
CA HIS A 204 -15.98 23.55 -4.69
C HIS A 204 -15.81 22.16 -4.05
N CYS A 205 -16.58 21.86 -2.99
CA CYS A 205 -16.55 20.56 -2.32
C CYS A 205 -16.89 19.41 -3.26
N LEU A 206 -17.90 19.59 -4.12
CA LEU A 206 -18.25 18.62 -5.16
C LEU A 206 -17.07 18.35 -6.09
N ASP A 207 -16.36 19.38 -6.54
CA ASP A 207 -15.21 19.23 -7.42
C ASP A 207 -14.01 18.57 -6.72
N MET A 208 -13.73 18.91 -5.46
CA MET A 208 -12.67 18.25 -4.68
C MET A 208 -12.93 16.75 -4.53
N ILE A 209 -14.18 16.35 -4.25
CA ILE A 209 -14.57 14.93 -4.18
C ILE A 209 -14.41 14.25 -5.55
N ARG A 210 -14.81 14.90 -6.64
CA ARG A 210 -14.61 14.37 -8.00
C ARG A 210 -13.11 14.13 -8.26
N GLN A 211 -12.26 15.09 -7.93
CA GLN A 211 -10.82 14.99 -8.16
C GLN A 211 -10.19 13.85 -7.36
N VAL A 212 -10.52 13.69 -6.07
CA VAL A 212 -9.95 12.59 -5.26
C VAL A 212 -10.42 11.22 -5.75
N LEU A 213 -11.68 11.08 -6.19
CA LEU A 213 -12.20 9.83 -6.78
C LEU A 213 -11.51 9.47 -8.10
N MET A 214 -11.12 10.47 -8.90
CA MET A 214 -10.36 10.24 -10.14
C MET A 214 -8.87 9.96 -9.87
N CYS A 215 -8.29 10.62 -8.86
CA CYS A 215 -6.91 10.40 -8.45
C CYS A 215 -6.71 9.00 -7.83
N ASN A 216 -7.69 8.56 -7.02
CA ASN A 216 -7.72 7.25 -6.39
C ASN A 216 -8.77 6.37 -7.06
N VAL A 217 -8.72 6.28 -8.39
CA VAL A 217 -9.70 5.52 -9.17
C VAL A 217 -9.73 4.06 -8.70
N ASP A 218 -10.92 3.61 -8.30
CA ASP A 218 -11.15 2.23 -7.91
C ASP A 218 -11.19 1.34 -9.16
N THR A 219 -10.29 0.36 -9.21
CA THR A 219 -10.19 -0.62 -10.30
C THR A 219 -11.03 -1.87 -10.06
N GLY A 220 -11.79 -1.93 -8.97
CA GLY A 220 -12.76 -2.97 -8.69
C GLY A 220 -13.89 -3.01 -9.74
N VAL A 221 -14.52 -4.17 -9.86
CA VAL A 221 -15.68 -4.37 -10.74
C VAL A 221 -16.91 -4.74 -9.92
N LEU A 222 -18.07 -4.25 -10.33
CA LEU A 222 -19.36 -4.66 -9.78
C LEU A 222 -20.17 -5.39 -10.84
N GLY A 223 -20.83 -6.47 -10.42
CA GLY A 223 -21.67 -7.29 -11.28
C GLY A 223 -23.14 -6.88 -11.23
N GLN A 224 -23.97 -7.70 -11.87
CA GLN A 224 -25.43 -7.58 -11.78
C GLN A 224 -26.01 -8.85 -11.16
N VAL A 225 -27.12 -8.69 -10.44
CA VAL A 225 -27.95 -9.77 -9.89
C VAL A 225 -29.36 -9.68 -10.48
N TRP A 226 -30.10 -10.78 -10.44
CA TRP A 226 -31.52 -10.76 -10.78
C TRP A 226 -32.32 -10.14 -9.63
N ALA A 227 -32.93 -9.00 -9.89
CA ALA A 227 -33.86 -8.33 -8.99
C ALA A 227 -35.30 -8.51 -9.48
N ASN A 228 -36.27 -8.23 -8.60
CA ASN A 228 -37.70 -8.45 -8.80
C ASN A 228 -38.05 -9.93 -9.03
N GLN A 229 -38.77 -10.53 -8.06
CA GLN A 229 -39.13 -11.95 -8.15
C GLN A 229 -40.21 -12.22 -9.20
N ASP A 230 -41.11 -11.26 -9.42
CA ASP A 230 -42.25 -11.41 -10.32
C ASP A 230 -41.88 -11.13 -11.78
N GLU A 231 -40.94 -10.23 -12.00
CA GLU A 231 -40.41 -9.88 -13.33
C GLU A 231 -38.88 -9.69 -13.26
N PRO A 232 -38.10 -10.77 -13.40
CA PRO A 232 -36.65 -10.73 -13.21
C PRO A 232 -35.96 -9.74 -14.16
N ALA A 233 -35.27 -8.76 -13.58
CA ALA A 233 -34.48 -7.77 -14.29
C ALA A 233 -33.06 -7.68 -13.70
N ALA A 234 -32.06 -7.45 -14.55
CA ALA A 234 -30.69 -7.27 -14.10
C ALA A 234 -30.54 -5.96 -13.32
N PHE A 235 -29.97 -6.02 -12.12
CA PHE A 235 -29.74 -4.88 -11.25
C PHE A 235 -28.29 -4.89 -10.71
N PRO A 236 -27.58 -3.75 -10.68
CA PRO A 236 -26.22 -3.71 -10.14
C PRO A 236 -26.14 -4.16 -8.68
N ASP A 237 -25.20 -5.05 -8.37
CA ASP A 237 -24.91 -5.41 -6.98
C ASP A 237 -23.75 -4.57 -6.44
N PHE A 238 -24.08 -3.65 -5.54
CA PHE A 238 -23.11 -2.75 -4.92
C PHE A 238 -22.39 -3.38 -3.71
N ASN A 239 -22.73 -4.61 -3.30
CA ASN A 239 -22.10 -5.31 -2.19
C ASN A 239 -20.73 -5.90 -2.59
N THR A 240 -19.78 -5.00 -2.81
CA THR A 240 -18.44 -5.30 -3.32
C THR A 240 -17.40 -5.34 -2.19
N ARG A 241 -16.26 -5.98 -2.48
CA ARG A 241 -15.11 -6.04 -1.57
C ARG A 241 -14.07 -5.00 -1.98
N HIS A 242 -13.54 -4.29 -1.01
CA HIS A 242 -12.61 -3.17 -1.19
C HIS A 242 -11.38 -3.37 -0.32
N GLN A 243 -10.21 -3.02 -0.81
CA GLN A 243 -9.01 -2.96 0.02
C GLN A 243 -8.88 -1.54 0.59
N CYS A 244 -9.11 -1.38 1.89
CA CYS A 244 -9.18 -0.07 2.54
C CYS A 244 -8.00 0.12 3.49
N LYS A 245 -7.48 1.36 3.54
CA LYS A 245 -6.58 1.80 4.62
C LYS A 245 -7.31 1.72 5.97
N ASN A 246 -6.55 1.53 7.05
CA ASN A 246 -7.01 1.67 8.44
C ASN A 246 -7.44 3.11 8.73
N TYR A 247 -8.68 3.42 8.37
CA TYR A 247 -9.30 4.73 8.51
C TYR A 247 -9.29 5.22 9.96
N GLU A 248 -9.60 4.34 10.91
CA GLU A 248 -9.76 4.67 12.32
C GLU A 248 -8.45 5.19 12.93
N ASP A 249 -7.30 4.62 12.54
CA ASP A 249 -5.99 5.05 13.06
C ASP A 249 -5.60 6.43 12.50
N VAL A 250 -5.90 6.68 11.22
CA VAL A 250 -5.70 8.00 10.58
C VAL A 250 -6.61 9.05 11.23
N GLN A 251 -7.88 8.68 11.48
CA GLN A 251 -8.85 9.53 12.14
C GLN A 251 -8.40 9.87 13.56
N GLU A 252 -7.94 8.90 14.35
CA GLU A 252 -7.47 9.13 15.71
C GLU A 252 -6.24 10.03 15.73
N TRP A 253 -5.29 9.84 14.80
CA TRP A 253 -4.15 10.73 14.64
C TRP A 253 -4.60 12.17 14.31
N ALA A 254 -5.52 12.33 13.35
CA ALA A 254 -6.06 13.64 12.98
C ALA A 254 -6.76 14.33 14.15
N ASN A 255 -7.52 13.57 14.94
CA ASN A 255 -8.21 14.07 16.12
C ASN A 255 -7.23 14.65 17.16
N LYS A 256 -6.12 13.94 17.41
CA LYS A 256 -5.08 14.35 18.36
C LYS A 256 -4.25 15.55 17.88
N LEU A 257 -4.13 15.74 16.57
CA LEU A 257 -3.34 16.83 15.98
C LEU A 257 -4.01 18.21 16.14
N GLN A 258 -5.33 18.26 16.29
CA GLN A 258 -6.12 19.49 16.23
C GLN A 258 -5.54 20.61 17.11
N ALA A 259 -5.42 21.80 16.52
CA ALA A 259 -5.08 22.99 17.27
C ALA A 259 -6.20 23.34 18.27
N PRO A 260 -5.88 24.11 19.33
CA PRO A 260 -6.91 24.65 20.21
C PRO A 260 -7.94 25.47 19.43
N PRO A 261 -9.20 25.54 19.88
CA PRO A 261 -10.21 26.38 19.25
C PRO A 261 -9.75 27.84 19.14
N ALA A 262 -10.14 28.51 18.06
CA ALA A 262 -9.69 29.87 17.75
C ALA A 262 -10.06 30.88 18.87
N GLU A 263 -11.17 30.63 19.56
CA GLU A 263 -11.68 31.45 20.66
C GLU A 263 -10.86 31.32 21.95
N THR A 264 -10.00 30.29 22.03
CA THR A 264 -9.20 29.97 23.22
C THR A 264 -7.74 30.40 23.10
N VAL A 265 -7.30 30.81 21.90
CA VAL A 265 -5.91 31.22 21.63
C VAL A 265 -5.76 32.74 21.62
N PRO A 266 -4.57 33.28 21.93
CA PRO A 266 -4.29 34.70 21.82
C PRO A 266 -4.45 35.24 20.39
N GLU A 267 -4.72 36.55 20.24
CA GLU A 267 -4.81 37.21 18.92
C GLU A 267 -3.52 37.08 18.09
N ASP A 268 -2.35 36.99 18.74
CA ASP A 268 -1.05 36.83 18.10
C ASP A 268 -0.66 35.36 17.83
N TYR A 269 -1.61 34.41 17.90
CA TYR A 269 -1.32 32.98 17.73
C TYR A 269 -0.90 32.62 16.31
N LEU A 270 -1.46 33.29 15.30
CA LEU A 270 -1.06 33.15 13.91
C LEU A 270 0.08 34.13 13.58
N GLU A 271 1.05 33.66 12.80
CA GLU A 271 2.06 34.54 12.23
C GLU A 271 1.39 35.43 11.17
N PRO A 272 1.61 36.77 11.19
CA PRO A 272 1.06 37.65 10.17
C PRO A 272 1.56 37.31 8.76
N PRO A 273 0.73 37.48 7.70
CA PRO A 273 1.15 37.22 6.34
C PRO A 273 2.24 38.19 5.90
N ARG A 274 3.21 37.70 5.12
CA ARG A 274 4.23 38.54 4.47
C ARG A 274 3.68 39.09 3.15
N HIS A 275 4.41 40.04 2.58
CA HIS A 275 4.00 40.64 1.31
C HIS A 275 3.94 39.58 0.21
N GLY A 276 2.73 39.40 -0.36
CA GLY A 276 2.47 38.42 -1.42
C GLY A 276 1.94 37.06 -0.94
N ASP A 277 1.88 36.79 0.36
CA ASP A 277 1.34 35.53 0.89
C ASP A 277 -0.19 35.43 0.72
N VAL A 278 -0.90 36.55 0.56
CA VAL A 278 -2.36 36.60 0.40
C VAL A 278 -2.76 36.36 -1.06
N ILE A 279 -3.51 35.29 -1.30
CA ILE A 279 -4.05 34.95 -2.63
C ILE A 279 -5.28 35.82 -2.94
N PRO A 280 -5.25 36.67 -3.99
CA PRO A 280 -6.39 37.50 -4.35
C PRO A 280 -7.60 36.67 -4.79
N GLY A 281 -8.80 37.03 -4.31
CA GLY A 281 -10.06 36.41 -4.76
C GLY A 281 -10.48 35.15 -3.99
N THR A 282 -9.72 34.76 -2.97
CA THR A 282 -10.19 33.82 -1.95
C THR A 282 -11.08 34.58 -0.95
N PRO A 283 -12.32 34.13 -0.69
CA PRO A 283 -13.24 34.77 0.26
C PRO A 283 -12.69 34.90 1.68
#